data_AF-A0A7X9CJB5-F1
#
_entry.id   AF-A0A7X9CJB5-F1
#
_cell.length_a   1.000
_cell.length_b   1.000
_cell.length_c   1.000
_cell.angle_alpha   90.00
_cell.angle_beta   90.00
_cell.angle_gamma   90.00
#
_symmetry.space_group_name_H-M   'P 1'
#
loop_
_entity.id
_entity.type
_entity.pdbx_description
1 polymer ?
#
loop_
_entity_poly.entity_id
_entity_poly.type
_entity_poly.pdbx_seq_one_letter_code
_entity_poly.pdbx_strand_id
1 'polypeptide(L)'
;MLKSIKNEDWVATIIGGVILLFVILFPSVMQHYAAVSVLVALLTWLGYRFMGNRDRGQFLISFAAIFLLAWLSRSLTNIPFIKSTGFESVFFAVIIGLLIRNTIGLPKWLAPAARSEYYIKAGLVILGSSIFFQQIMVAGSLGMVQAVIVVLSVWYFSFWVATRLFRIDKEMSILLSSAVSICGVSAAVATSGAMKGNPKKLSFVISLVLIIAIPMMYLLPWLAQLIGLSEEVAGAWLGGTIDTTAAVVASGKFIGETAEKYSVIIKSAQNVLLGVAAFAISIYWSYKGTNSDIRPSGSVLWERFPKFVLGF
;
A
#
# COMPACT_ATOMS: atom_id res chain seq x y z
N MET A 1 15.03 -25.98 -8.32
CA MET A 1 13.95 -25.58 -7.38
C MET A 1 14.42 -24.64 -6.27
N LEU A 2 15.41 -25.01 -5.44
CA LEU A 2 15.85 -24.21 -4.28
C LEU A 2 16.41 -22.80 -4.57
N LYS A 3 17.03 -22.55 -5.73
CA LYS A 3 17.49 -21.19 -6.13
C LYS A 3 16.33 -20.24 -6.44
N SER A 4 15.18 -20.76 -6.90
CA SER A 4 13.99 -19.94 -7.21
C SER A 4 13.30 -19.42 -5.94
N ILE A 5 13.32 -20.21 -4.86
CA ILE A 5 12.69 -19.89 -3.56
C ILE A 5 13.51 -18.87 -2.75
N LYS A 6 14.81 -18.73 -3.04
CA LYS A 6 15.70 -17.76 -2.36
C LYS A 6 15.56 -16.32 -2.85
N ASN A 7 14.59 -16.03 -3.72
CA ASN A 7 14.25 -14.67 -4.13
C ASN A 7 13.39 -13.98 -3.06
N GLU A 8 13.58 -12.66 -2.92
CA GLU A 8 12.87 -11.79 -1.98
C GLU A 8 11.33 -11.93 -2.10
N ASP A 9 10.80 -12.14 -3.31
CA ASP A 9 9.36 -12.34 -3.54
C ASP A 9 8.82 -13.56 -2.78
N TRP A 10 9.49 -14.70 -2.88
CA TRP A 10 9.08 -15.93 -2.20
C TRP A 10 9.23 -15.81 -0.70
N VAL A 11 10.34 -15.24 -0.24
CA VAL A 11 10.60 -15.07 1.19
C VAL A 11 9.55 -14.15 1.83
N ALA A 12 9.22 -13.02 1.20
CA ALA A 12 8.19 -12.12 1.69
C ALA A 12 6.80 -12.75 1.67
N THR A 13 6.47 -13.53 0.63
CA THR A 13 5.20 -14.27 0.53
C THR A 13 5.06 -15.30 1.66
N ILE A 14 6.12 -16.08 1.91
CA ILE A 14 6.14 -17.08 2.98
C ILE A 14 5.99 -16.40 4.34
N ILE A 15 6.71 -15.30 4.59
CA ILE A 15 6.60 -14.55 5.85
C ILE A 15 5.18 -14.05 6.06
N GLY A 16 4.56 -13.45 5.04
CA GLY A 16 3.16 -13.01 5.10
C GLY A 16 2.22 -14.16 5.44
N GLY A 17 2.36 -15.30 4.76
CA GLY A 17 1.55 -16.50 5.02
C GLY A 17 1.75 -17.08 6.43
N VAL A 18 2.99 -17.11 6.94
CA VAL A 18 3.28 -17.56 8.31
C VAL A 18 2.66 -16.62 9.33
N ILE A 19 2.77 -15.30 9.13
CA ILE A 19 2.12 -14.32 10.03
C ILE A 19 0.61 -14.53 10.05
N LEU A 20 -0.02 -14.75 8.90
CA LEU A 20 -1.46 -15.05 8.81
C LEU A 20 -1.85 -16.33 9.55
N LEU A 21 -1.06 -17.40 9.39
CA LEU A 21 -1.27 -18.65 10.11
C LEU A 21 -1.19 -18.43 11.64
N PHE A 22 -0.26 -17.60 12.12
CA PHE A 22 -0.20 -17.21 13.53
C PHE A 22 -1.42 -16.38 13.98
N VAL A 23 -1.95 -15.49 13.13
CA VAL A 23 -3.20 -14.75 13.43
C VAL A 23 -4.38 -15.72 13.62
N ILE A 24 -4.47 -16.76 12.79
CA ILE A 24 -5.56 -17.74 12.86
C ILE A 24 -5.39 -18.68 14.06
N LEU A 25 -4.19 -19.20 14.30
CA LEU A 25 -3.94 -20.20 15.35
C LEU A 25 -3.80 -19.59 16.76
N PHE A 26 -3.26 -18.37 16.86
CA PHE A 26 -2.94 -17.73 18.14
C PHE A 26 -3.42 -16.26 18.19
N PRO A 27 -4.74 -15.99 18.03
CA PRO A 27 -5.27 -14.64 17.95
C PRO A 27 -4.99 -13.80 19.21
N SER A 28 -5.03 -14.41 20.40
CA SER A 28 -4.73 -13.72 21.67
C SER A 28 -3.30 -13.20 21.74
N VAL A 29 -2.32 -13.97 21.24
CA VAL A 29 -0.91 -13.56 21.18
C VAL A 29 -0.74 -12.45 20.13
N MET A 30 -1.41 -12.57 18.99
CA MET A 30 -1.31 -11.61 17.89
C MET A 30 -1.98 -10.25 18.16
N GLN A 31 -2.78 -10.13 19.22
CA GLN A 31 -3.25 -8.84 19.73
C GLN A 31 -2.17 -8.06 20.49
N HIS A 32 -1.14 -8.73 21.01
CA HIS A 32 -0.06 -8.11 21.77
C HIS A 32 1.01 -7.55 20.84
N TYR A 33 1.14 -6.21 20.79
CA TYR A 33 2.06 -5.53 19.86
C TYR A 33 3.52 -5.98 20.00
N ALA A 34 3.98 -6.22 21.23
CA ALA A 34 5.33 -6.72 21.49
C ALA A 34 5.53 -8.14 20.92
N ALA A 35 4.57 -9.04 21.07
CA ALA A 35 4.65 -10.39 20.53
C ALA A 35 4.70 -10.38 19.00
N VAL A 36 3.84 -9.57 18.36
CA VAL A 36 3.86 -9.37 16.91
C VAL A 36 5.22 -8.81 16.45
N SER A 37 5.78 -7.84 17.16
CA SER A 37 7.08 -7.27 16.79
C SER A 37 8.23 -8.27 16.88
N VAL A 38 8.23 -9.14 17.89
CA VAL A 38 9.24 -10.18 18.06
C VAL A 38 9.09 -11.22 16.95
N LEU A 39 7.85 -11.64 16.66
CA LEU A 39 7.56 -12.56 15.57
C LEU A 39 8.04 -12.00 14.22
N VAL A 40 7.67 -10.76 13.90
CA VAL A 40 8.08 -10.11 12.65
C VAL A 40 9.60 -9.94 12.60
N ALA A 41 10.27 -9.55 13.70
CA ALA A 41 11.72 -9.43 13.78
C ALA A 41 12.41 -10.77 13.46
N LEU A 42 11.94 -11.85 14.08
CA LEU A 42 12.50 -13.20 13.89
C LEU A 42 12.27 -13.70 12.46
N LEU A 43 11.05 -13.59 11.94
CA LEU A 43 10.72 -14.05 10.59
C LEU A 43 11.48 -13.27 9.53
N THR A 44 11.54 -11.94 9.65
CA THR A 44 12.26 -11.09 8.70
C THR A 44 13.76 -11.33 8.75
N TRP A 45 14.33 -11.54 9.95
CA TRP A 45 15.74 -11.91 10.13
C TRP A 45 16.07 -13.29 9.55
N LEU A 46 15.23 -14.30 9.79
CA LEU A 46 15.40 -15.64 9.22
C LEU A 46 15.33 -15.60 7.70
N GLY A 47 14.37 -14.88 7.12
CA GLY A 47 14.28 -14.70 5.68
C GLY A 47 15.46 -13.93 5.10
N TYR A 48 15.97 -12.91 5.82
CA TYR A 48 17.18 -12.17 5.43
C TYR A 48 18.41 -13.08 5.35
N ARG A 49 18.58 -14.00 6.31
CA ARG A 49 19.63 -15.02 6.29
C ARG A 49 19.41 -16.07 5.20
N PHE A 50 18.17 -16.46 4.95
CA PHE A 50 17.81 -17.43 3.92
C PHE A 50 18.15 -16.94 2.50
N MET A 51 18.05 -15.63 2.25
CA MET A 51 18.51 -14.97 1.02
C MET A 51 20.03 -14.96 0.84
N GLY A 52 20.81 -15.52 1.79
CA GLY A 52 22.26 -15.66 1.69
C GLY A 52 23.05 -14.47 2.24
N ASN A 53 22.38 -13.47 2.82
CA ASN A 53 23.06 -12.37 3.48
C ASN A 53 23.68 -12.88 4.78
N ARG A 54 25.01 -12.74 4.91
CA ARG A 54 25.73 -13.04 6.15
C ARG A 54 25.71 -11.82 7.05
N ASP A 55 25.16 -11.98 8.24
CA ASP A 55 25.09 -10.92 9.24
C ASP A 55 25.35 -11.51 10.64
N ARG A 56 26.03 -10.73 11.48
CA ARG A 56 26.37 -11.04 12.88
C ARG A 56 25.35 -10.42 13.86
N GLY A 57 24.09 -10.25 13.44
CA GLY A 57 23.01 -9.71 14.26
C GLY A 57 22.73 -8.21 14.08
N GLN A 58 23.40 -7.54 13.13
CA GLN A 58 23.16 -6.12 12.84
C GLN A 58 21.74 -5.86 12.34
N PHE A 59 21.12 -6.84 11.67
CA PHE A 59 19.74 -6.76 11.21
C PHE A 59 18.76 -6.58 12.37
N LEU A 60 18.94 -7.29 13.50
CA LEU A 60 18.02 -7.16 14.64
C LEU A 60 18.14 -5.78 15.30
N ILE A 61 19.35 -5.23 15.39
CA ILE A 61 19.59 -3.87 15.89
C ILE A 61 18.95 -2.84 14.94
N SER A 62 19.17 -3.01 13.64
CA SER A 62 18.57 -2.19 12.59
C SER A 62 17.04 -2.26 12.61
N PHE A 63 16.47 -3.45 12.81
CA PHE A 63 15.03 -3.68 12.92
C PHE A 63 14.48 -2.99 14.16
N ALA A 64 15.13 -3.15 15.32
CA ALA A 64 14.71 -2.51 16.56
C ALA A 64 14.65 -0.98 16.41
N ALA A 65 15.63 -0.36 15.76
CA ALA A 65 15.59 1.07 15.48
C ALA A 65 14.44 1.47 14.55
N ILE A 66 14.21 0.75 13.44
CA ILE A 66 13.08 1.03 12.53
C ILE A 66 11.75 0.83 13.25
N PHE A 67 11.64 -0.22 14.08
CA PHE A 67 10.46 -0.50 14.88
C PHE A 67 10.19 0.60 15.90
N LEU A 68 11.22 1.12 16.57
CA LEU A 68 11.09 2.27 17.48
C LEU A 68 10.59 3.51 16.74
N LEU A 69 11.09 3.78 15.53
CA LEU A 69 10.59 4.90 14.71
C LEU A 69 9.13 4.71 14.30
N ALA A 70 8.74 3.49 13.93
CA ALA A 70 7.35 3.15 13.60
C ALA A 70 6.43 3.27 14.83
N TRP A 71 6.89 2.79 15.99
CA TRP A 71 6.18 2.90 17.26
C TRP A 71 6.04 4.36 17.70
N LEU A 72 7.08 5.18 17.52
CA LEU A 72 7.04 6.62 17.77
C LEU A 72 6.01 7.30 16.86
N SER A 73 6.03 6.99 15.56
CA SER A 73 5.06 7.51 14.58
C SER A 73 3.63 7.19 14.97
N ARG A 74 3.38 5.96 15.44
CA ARG A 74 2.07 5.54 15.95
C ARG A 74 1.70 6.25 17.27
N SER A 75 2.65 6.42 18.16
CA SER A 75 2.43 7.09 19.44
C SER A 75 2.04 8.55 19.25
N LEU A 76 2.63 9.23 18.25
CA LEU A 76 2.24 10.57 17.83
C LEU A 76 0.78 10.62 17.34
N THR A 77 0.37 9.66 16.50
CA THR A 77 -1.03 9.56 16.03
C THR A 77 -2.04 9.36 17.17
N ASN A 78 -1.67 8.71 18.26
CA ASN A 78 -2.57 8.47 19.39
C ASN A 78 -2.80 9.70 20.30
N ILE A 79 -2.05 10.79 20.10
CA ILE A 79 -2.27 12.04 20.85
C ILE A 79 -3.66 12.58 20.49
N PRO A 80 -4.53 12.89 21.46
CA PRO A 80 -5.94 13.24 21.19
C PRO A 80 -6.14 14.33 20.14
N PHE A 81 -5.29 15.37 20.19
CA PHE A 81 -5.30 16.45 19.21
C PHE A 81 -5.02 15.94 17.78
N ILE A 82 -3.97 15.14 17.60
CA ILE A 82 -3.56 14.59 16.30
C ILE A 82 -4.56 13.56 15.78
N LYS A 83 -5.13 12.76 16.69
CA LYS A 83 -6.18 11.79 16.34
C LYS A 83 -7.42 12.49 15.78
N SER A 84 -7.77 13.66 16.34
CA SER A 84 -8.91 14.45 15.86
C SER A 84 -8.67 15.09 14.49
N THR A 85 -7.41 15.31 14.10
CA THR A 85 -7.05 15.85 12.79
C THR A 85 -6.91 14.78 11.71
N GLY A 86 -7.14 13.49 12.00
CA GLY A 86 -7.08 12.42 11.00
C GLY A 86 -5.68 12.09 10.47
N PHE A 87 -4.60 12.53 11.15
CA PHE A 87 -3.23 12.23 10.71
C PHE A 87 -2.81 10.80 11.06
N GLU A 88 -2.53 10.02 10.02
CA GLU A 88 -2.11 8.63 10.14
C GLU A 88 -0.64 8.44 10.53
N SER A 89 -0.33 7.28 11.12
CA SER A 89 1.05 6.95 11.52
C SER A 89 2.02 6.93 10.33
N VAL A 90 1.53 6.62 9.13
CA VAL A 90 2.32 6.62 7.89
C VAL A 90 2.80 8.03 7.53
N PHE A 91 1.99 9.06 7.78
CA PHE A 91 2.38 10.45 7.54
C PHE A 91 3.58 10.85 8.42
N PHE A 92 3.50 10.56 9.72
CA PHE A 92 4.61 10.82 10.65
C PHE A 92 5.86 10.00 10.29
N ALA A 93 5.69 8.72 9.92
CA ALA A 93 6.80 7.87 9.51
C ALA A 93 7.55 8.44 8.29
N VAL A 94 6.82 8.98 7.31
CA VAL A 94 7.42 9.63 6.13
C VAL A 94 8.14 10.91 6.53
N ILE A 95 7.54 11.78 7.34
CA ILE A 95 8.20 13.02 7.81
C ILE A 95 9.48 12.71 8.58
N ILE A 96 9.42 11.79 9.56
CA ILE A 96 10.58 11.38 10.36
C ILE A 96 11.66 10.79 9.44
N GLY A 97 11.28 9.92 8.50
CA GLY A 97 12.20 9.34 7.53
C GLY A 97 12.87 10.39 6.63
N LEU A 98 12.11 11.37 6.15
CA LEU A 98 12.64 12.49 5.36
C LEU A 98 13.58 13.36 6.18
N LEU A 99 13.23 13.69 7.42
CA LEU A 99 14.10 14.46 8.31
C LEU A 99 15.42 13.75 8.56
N ILE A 100 15.38 12.46 8.92
CA ILE A 100 16.59 11.64 9.11
C ILE A 100 17.45 11.63 7.83
N ARG A 101 16.81 11.38 6.68
CA ARG A 101 17.52 11.29 5.40
C ARG A 101 18.17 12.61 4.98
N ASN A 102 17.56 13.75 5.26
CA ASN A 102 18.06 15.07 4.88
C ASN A 102 19.02 15.69 5.90
N THR A 103 19.04 15.23 7.15
CA THR A 103 19.93 15.77 8.20
C THR A 103 21.20 14.94 8.36
N ILE A 104 21.05 13.65 8.66
CA ILE A 104 22.17 12.75 8.99
C ILE A 104 22.44 11.70 7.90
N GLY A 105 21.56 11.59 6.91
CA GLY A 105 21.61 10.52 5.91
C GLY A 105 21.16 9.17 6.48
N LEU A 106 21.19 8.10 5.68
CA LEU A 106 20.89 6.75 6.17
C LEU A 106 22.15 6.13 6.78
N PRO A 107 22.23 5.90 8.10
CA PRO A 107 23.40 5.29 8.71
C PRO A 107 23.61 3.86 8.18
N LYS A 108 24.87 3.46 7.94
CA LYS A 108 25.18 2.12 7.41
C LYS A 108 24.65 0.98 8.27
N TRP A 109 24.61 1.16 9.59
CA TRP A 109 24.09 0.16 10.53
C TRP A 109 22.56 -0.01 10.45
N LEU A 110 21.83 0.98 9.89
CA LEU A 110 20.38 0.94 9.69
C LEU A 110 19.98 0.35 8.32
N ALA A 111 20.94 0.22 7.40
CA ALA A 111 20.71 -0.29 6.06
C ALA A 111 20.20 -1.76 6.00
N PRO A 112 20.65 -2.71 6.86
CA PRO A 112 20.25 -4.11 6.75
C PRO A 112 18.73 -4.32 6.83
N ALA A 113 18.06 -3.63 7.77
CA ALA A 113 16.62 -3.73 7.95
C ALA A 113 15.84 -2.63 7.20
N ALA A 114 16.49 -1.61 6.61
CA ALA A 114 15.82 -0.59 5.79
C ALA A 114 15.47 -1.09 4.38
N ARG A 115 14.75 -2.21 4.31
CA ARG A 115 14.33 -2.89 3.06
C ARG A 115 12.84 -2.73 2.85
N SER A 116 12.42 -1.57 2.34
CA SER A 116 11.01 -1.22 2.19
C SER A 116 10.22 -2.29 1.42
N GLU A 117 10.77 -2.76 0.30
CA GLU A 117 10.15 -3.74 -0.59
C GLU A 117 9.84 -5.08 0.12
N TYR A 118 10.72 -5.49 1.03
CA TYR A 118 10.57 -6.73 1.79
C TYR A 118 9.37 -6.70 2.74
N TYR A 119 9.21 -5.63 3.53
CA TYR A 119 8.05 -5.48 4.42
C TYR A 119 6.77 -5.21 3.65
N ILE A 120 6.87 -4.43 2.57
CA ILE A 120 5.77 -4.10 1.69
C ILE A 120 5.14 -5.38 1.12
N LYS A 121 5.94 -6.28 0.54
CA LYS A 121 5.44 -7.52 -0.07
C LYS A 121 4.80 -8.45 0.98
N ALA A 122 5.40 -8.57 2.16
CA ALA A 122 4.83 -9.36 3.25
C ALA A 122 3.51 -8.74 3.75
N GLY A 123 3.47 -7.41 3.88
CA GLY A 123 2.28 -6.66 4.26
C GLY A 123 1.15 -6.79 3.23
N LEU A 124 1.46 -6.84 1.94
CA LEU A 124 0.47 -7.08 0.87
C LEU A 124 -0.19 -8.45 1.04
N VAL A 125 0.57 -9.52 1.27
CA VAL A 125 0.00 -10.86 1.51
C VAL A 125 -0.96 -10.84 2.70
N ILE A 126 -0.59 -10.17 3.79
CA ILE A 126 -1.46 -10.01 4.96
C ILE A 126 -2.71 -9.20 4.60
N LEU A 127 -2.55 -8.09 3.89
CA LEU A 127 -3.63 -7.19 3.49
C LEU A 127 -4.67 -7.92 2.64
N GLY A 128 -4.23 -8.67 1.62
CA GLY A 128 -5.09 -9.41 0.71
C GLY A 128 -6.04 -10.36 1.44
N SER A 129 -5.53 -11.10 2.42
CA SER A 129 -6.35 -12.03 3.22
C SER A 129 -7.48 -11.36 4.04
N SER A 130 -7.38 -10.07 4.34
CA SER A 130 -8.30 -9.36 5.24
C SER A 130 -9.42 -8.59 4.52
N ILE A 131 -9.25 -8.29 3.24
CA ILE A 131 -10.04 -7.24 2.56
C ILE A 131 -11.18 -7.79 1.69
N PHE A 132 -11.04 -8.98 1.09
CA PHE A 132 -11.88 -9.32 -0.07
C PHE A 132 -13.36 -9.60 0.23
N PHE A 133 -13.68 -10.49 1.18
CA PHE A 133 -15.04 -11.02 1.23
C PHE A 133 -16.06 -10.06 1.85
N GLN A 134 -15.71 -9.42 2.97
CA GLN A 134 -16.61 -8.54 3.70
C GLN A 134 -16.88 -7.23 2.94
N GLN A 135 -15.88 -6.68 2.24
CA GLN A 135 -16.01 -5.41 1.53
C GLN A 135 -16.88 -5.54 0.27
N ILE A 136 -16.80 -6.68 -0.45
CA ILE A 136 -17.66 -6.96 -1.61
C ILE A 136 -19.14 -7.02 -1.20
N MET A 137 -19.46 -7.71 -0.11
CA MET A 137 -20.84 -7.83 0.36
C MET A 137 -21.43 -6.48 0.78
N VAL A 138 -20.62 -5.62 1.40
CA VAL A 138 -21.04 -4.29 1.85
C VAL A 138 -21.17 -3.30 0.68
N ALA A 139 -20.29 -3.37 -0.31
CA ALA A 139 -20.31 -2.51 -1.50
C ALA A 139 -21.50 -2.78 -2.43
N GLY A 140 -21.94 -4.05 -2.52
CA GLY A 140 -22.96 -4.47 -3.46
C GLY A 140 -22.55 -4.30 -4.94
N SER A 141 -23.45 -4.65 -5.84
CA SER A 141 -23.19 -4.60 -7.28
C SER A 141 -22.99 -3.18 -7.82
N LEU A 142 -23.80 -2.22 -7.35
CA LEU A 142 -23.75 -0.83 -7.81
C LEU A 142 -22.46 -0.12 -7.39
N GLY A 143 -22.02 -0.31 -6.13
CA GLY A 143 -20.75 0.22 -5.64
C GLY A 143 -19.56 -0.35 -6.43
N MET A 144 -19.60 -1.64 -6.78
CA MET A 144 -18.55 -2.26 -7.58
C MET A 144 -18.48 -1.73 -9.01
N VAL A 145 -19.63 -1.55 -9.67
CA VAL A 145 -19.69 -0.96 -11.02
C VAL A 145 -19.14 0.46 -11.00
N GLN A 146 -19.55 1.28 -10.04
CA GLN A 146 -19.03 2.63 -9.87
C GLN A 146 -17.52 2.64 -9.61
N ALA A 147 -17.02 1.76 -8.74
CA ALA A 147 -15.59 1.64 -8.46
C ALA A 147 -14.80 1.27 -9.71
N VAL A 148 -15.27 0.32 -10.53
CA VAL A 148 -14.61 -0.07 -11.79
C VAL A 148 -14.54 1.12 -12.75
N ILE A 149 -15.65 1.84 -12.94
CA ILE A 149 -15.71 3.00 -13.81
C ILE A 149 -14.71 4.06 -13.34
N VAL A 150 -14.76 4.44 -12.05
CA VAL A 150 -13.87 5.47 -11.49
C VAL A 150 -12.41 5.06 -11.60
N VAL A 151 -12.06 3.83 -11.19
CA VAL A 151 -10.67 3.34 -11.25
C VAL A 151 -10.15 3.41 -12.68
N LEU A 152 -10.89 2.90 -13.66
CA LEU A 152 -10.43 2.91 -15.05
C LEU A 152 -10.34 4.34 -15.59
N SER A 153 -11.39 5.14 -15.43
CA SER A 153 -11.44 6.53 -15.92
C SER A 153 -10.31 7.38 -15.33
N VAL A 154 -10.14 7.36 -14.01
CA VAL A 154 -9.10 8.13 -13.33
C VAL A 154 -7.72 7.62 -13.69
N TRP A 155 -7.51 6.30 -13.78
CA TRP A 155 -6.21 5.74 -14.13
C TRP A 155 -5.77 6.18 -15.53
N TYR A 156 -6.64 6.00 -16.54
CA TYR A 156 -6.34 6.38 -17.93
C TYR A 156 -6.15 7.88 -18.07
N PHE A 157 -7.02 8.68 -17.44
CA PHE A 157 -6.90 10.14 -17.48
C PHE A 157 -5.60 10.61 -16.83
N SER A 158 -5.31 10.18 -15.61
CA SER A 158 -4.07 10.53 -14.90
C SER A 158 -2.83 10.04 -15.65
N PHE A 159 -2.89 8.86 -16.27
CA PHE A 159 -1.76 8.34 -17.05
C PHE A 159 -1.53 9.17 -18.31
N TRP A 160 -2.59 9.55 -19.00
CA TRP A 160 -2.54 10.44 -20.15
C TRP A 160 -1.99 11.82 -19.75
N VAL A 161 -2.49 12.43 -18.67
CA VAL A 161 -1.99 13.71 -18.15
C VAL A 161 -0.50 13.62 -17.81
N ALA A 162 -0.09 12.62 -17.04
CA ALA A 162 1.31 12.45 -16.64
C ALA A 162 2.25 12.28 -17.85
N THR A 163 1.85 11.47 -18.84
CA THR A 163 2.71 11.14 -20.00
C THR A 163 2.65 12.16 -21.12
N ARG A 164 1.48 12.70 -21.47
CA ARG A 164 1.30 13.59 -22.62
C ARG A 164 1.44 15.05 -22.27
N LEU A 165 0.85 15.49 -21.16
CA LEU A 165 0.87 16.89 -20.75
C LEU A 165 2.18 17.22 -20.02
N PHE A 166 2.54 16.44 -19.02
CA PHE A 166 3.72 16.69 -18.18
C PHE A 166 4.98 15.95 -18.63
N ARG A 167 4.88 15.00 -19.56
CA ARG A 167 6.01 14.21 -20.10
C ARG A 167 6.85 13.53 -19.01
N ILE A 168 6.18 13.09 -17.94
CA ILE A 168 6.78 12.31 -16.87
C ILE A 168 7.17 10.93 -17.41
N ASP A 169 8.23 10.34 -16.86
CA ASP A 169 8.64 9.00 -17.26
C ASP A 169 7.52 7.97 -17.06
N LYS A 170 7.50 6.94 -17.91
CA LYS A 170 6.39 5.98 -17.98
C LYS A 170 6.18 5.22 -16.68
N GLU A 171 7.26 4.92 -15.95
CA GLU A 171 7.21 4.17 -14.71
C GLU A 171 6.57 5.02 -13.59
N MET A 172 7.05 6.26 -13.41
CA MET A 172 6.43 7.23 -12.50
C MET A 172 4.97 7.48 -12.84
N SER A 173 4.65 7.62 -14.13
CA SER A 173 3.27 7.83 -14.59
C SER A 173 2.36 6.68 -14.20
N ILE A 174 2.80 5.42 -14.34
CA ILE A 174 1.99 4.27 -13.92
C ILE A 174 1.84 4.24 -12.39
N LEU A 175 2.91 4.51 -11.63
CA LEU A 175 2.84 4.54 -10.16
C LEU A 175 1.88 5.63 -9.66
N LEU A 176 1.95 6.84 -10.22
CA LEU A 176 1.06 7.96 -9.89
C LEU A 176 -0.39 7.65 -10.25
N SER A 177 -0.64 7.15 -11.47
CA SER A 177 -1.98 6.80 -11.90
C SER A 177 -2.59 5.70 -11.04
N SER A 178 -1.82 4.66 -10.74
CA SER A 178 -2.30 3.57 -9.87
C SER A 178 -2.56 4.05 -8.45
N ALA A 179 -1.72 4.94 -7.90
CA ALA A 179 -1.97 5.55 -6.60
C ALA A 179 -3.32 6.28 -6.58
N VAL A 180 -3.49 7.27 -7.46
CA VAL A 180 -4.63 8.20 -7.40
C VAL A 180 -5.96 7.56 -7.83
N SER A 181 -5.93 6.44 -8.55
CA SER A 181 -7.16 5.82 -9.07
C SER A 181 -7.77 4.77 -8.16
N ILE A 182 -7.04 4.25 -7.16
CA ILE A 182 -7.49 3.11 -6.34
C ILE A 182 -7.51 3.50 -4.85
N CYS A 183 -6.38 3.38 -4.17
CA CYS A 183 -6.29 3.53 -2.71
C CYS A 183 -4.97 4.16 -2.26
N GLY A 184 -4.34 4.93 -3.15
CA GLY A 184 -3.10 5.64 -2.86
C GLY A 184 -1.91 4.71 -2.67
N VAL A 185 -1.45 4.65 -1.43
CA VAL A 185 -0.18 4.02 -1.05
C VAL A 185 -0.14 2.54 -1.41
N SER A 186 -1.18 1.77 -1.03
CA SER A 186 -1.21 0.32 -1.28
C SER A 186 -1.22 -0.01 -2.78
N ALA A 187 -1.86 0.83 -3.59
CA ALA A 187 -1.89 0.67 -5.04
C ALA A 187 -0.56 0.99 -5.71
N ALA A 188 0.12 2.07 -5.31
CA ALA A 188 1.48 2.36 -5.78
C ALA A 188 2.45 1.25 -5.40
N VAL A 189 2.33 0.76 -4.17
CA VAL A 189 3.12 -0.34 -3.61
C VAL A 189 2.92 -1.64 -4.41
N ALA A 190 1.67 -2.07 -4.62
CA ALA A 190 1.35 -3.28 -5.38
C ALA A 190 1.81 -3.16 -6.84
N THR A 191 1.57 -2.00 -7.46
CA THR A 191 2.00 -1.69 -8.83
C THR A 191 3.52 -1.75 -8.96
N SER A 192 4.25 -1.11 -8.04
CA SER A 192 5.71 -1.11 -8.01
C SER A 192 6.26 -2.52 -7.83
N GLY A 193 5.73 -3.29 -6.88
CA GLY A 193 6.12 -4.69 -6.69
C GLY A 193 5.85 -5.54 -7.92
N ALA A 194 4.72 -5.30 -8.60
CA ALA A 194 4.35 -6.06 -9.79
C ALA A 194 5.27 -5.79 -11.00
N MET A 195 5.70 -4.54 -11.17
CA MET A 195 6.57 -4.14 -12.28
C MET A 195 8.07 -4.17 -11.96
N LYS A 196 8.44 -4.49 -10.71
CA LYS A 196 9.81 -4.32 -10.16
C LYS A 196 10.30 -2.88 -10.29
N GLY A 197 9.46 -1.95 -9.87
CA GLY A 197 9.70 -0.51 -9.96
C GLY A 197 10.81 -0.02 -9.02
N ASN A 198 11.32 1.17 -9.29
CA ASN A 198 12.36 1.83 -8.55
C ASN A 198 11.85 2.25 -7.15
N PRO A 199 12.51 1.82 -6.06
CA PRO A 199 12.07 2.11 -4.70
C PRO A 199 12.07 3.61 -4.36
N LYS A 200 12.93 4.41 -5.02
CA LYS A 200 12.94 5.87 -4.82
C LYS A 200 11.70 6.53 -5.41
N LYS A 201 11.28 6.09 -6.61
CA LYS A 201 10.07 6.56 -7.29
C LYS A 201 8.83 6.21 -6.46
N LEU A 202 8.75 4.97 -6.00
CA LEU A 202 7.69 4.53 -5.09
C LEU A 202 7.63 5.41 -3.82
N SER A 203 8.76 5.62 -3.14
CA SER A 203 8.82 6.43 -1.92
C SER A 203 8.35 7.87 -2.16
N PHE A 204 8.69 8.45 -3.31
CA PHE A 204 8.23 9.78 -3.70
C PHE A 204 6.71 9.83 -3.90
N VAL A 205 6.14 8.86 -4.63
CA VAL A 205 4.69 8.79 -4.86
C VAL A 205 3.92 8.62 -3.55
N ILE A 206 4.37 7.72 -2.66
CA ILE A 206 3.78 7.54 -1.33
C ILE A 206 3.77 8.86 -0.55
N SER A 207 4.89 9.59 -0.57
CA SER A 207 5.00 10.87 0.12
C SER A 207 4.02 11.90 -0.44
N LEU A 208 3.91 11.98 -1.77
CA LEU A 208 3.00 12.90 -2.45
C LEU A 208 1.54 12.59 -2.09
N VAL A 209 1.13 11.32 -2.15
CA VAL A 209 -0.23 10.88 -1.78
C VAL A 209 -0.58 11.32 -0.36
N LEU A 210 0.32 11.13 0.60
CA LEU A 210 0.07 11.49 2.00
C LEU A 210 0.00 13.01 2.21
N ILE A 211 0.88 13.77 1.57
CA ILE A 211 0.89 15.24 1.65
C ILE A 211 -0.40 15.81 1.06
N ILE A 212 -0.91 15.25 -0.04
CA ILE A 212 -2.11 15.72 -0.72
C ILE A 212 -3.41 15.24 -0.04
N ALA A 213 -3.41 14.04 0.55
CA ALA A 213 -4.58 13.50 1.24
C ALA A 213 -5.03 14.38 2.42
N ILE A 214 -4.09 15.04 3.11
CA ILE A 214 -4.36 15.88 4.28
C ILE A 214 -5.20 17.11 3.93
N PRO A 215 -4.79 17.99 3.00
CA PRO A 215 -5.63 19.11 2.59
C PRO A 215 -6.97 18.62 2.02
N MET A 216 -6.94 17.55 1.22
CA MET A 216 -8.16 17.01 0.60
C MET A 216 -9.20 16.56 1.62
N MET A 217 -8.77 16.00 2.75
CA MET A 217 -9.65 15.58 3.85
C MET A 217 -10.55 16.71 4.35
N TYR A 218 -10.04 17.95 4.39
CA TYR A 218 -10.78 19.13 4.84
C TYR A 218 -11.42 19.91 3.69
N LEU A 219 -10.72 20.03 2.56
CA LEU A 219 -11.16 20.83 1.42
C LEU A 219 -12.34 20.19 0.68
N LEU A 220 -12.32 18.88 0.44
CA LEU A 220 -13.41 18.22 -0.27
C LEU A 220 -14.76 18.28 0.43
N PRO A 221 -14.89 18.00 1.75
CA PRO A 221 -16.19 18.07 2.40
C PRO A 221 -16.69 19.51 2.49
N TRP A 222 -15.79 20.46 2.72
CA TRP A 222 -16.11 21.89 2.63
C TRP A 222 -16.63 22.28 1.25
N LEU A 223 -15.95 21.84 0.18
CA LEU A 223 -16.40 22.06 -1.20
C LEU A 223 -17.75 21.41 -1.47
N ALA A 224 -17.96 20.16 -1.03
CA ALA A 224 -19.20 19.43 -1.22
C ALA A 224 -20.40 20.13 -0.56
N GLN A 225 -20.21 20.66 0.65
CA GLN A 225 -21.21 21.49 1.33
C GLN A 225 -21.44 22.82 0.61
N LEU A 226 -20.37 23.47 0.12
CA LEU A 226 -20.46 24.74 -0.60
C LEU A 226 -21.34 24.63 -1.87
N ILE A 227 -21.17 23.55 -2.63
CA ILE A 227 -21.96 23.30 -3.85
C ILE A 227 -23.33 22.65 -3.57
N GLY A 228 -23.65 22.37 -2.30
CA GLY A 228 -24.94 21.83 -1.88
C GLY A 228 -25.21 20.38 -2.30
N LEU A 229 -24.17 19.52 -2.33
CA LEU A 229 -24.37 18.09 -2.61
C LEU A 229 -25.17 17.41 -1.50
N SER A 230 -25.99 16.42 -1.87
CA SER A 230 -26.59 15.52 -0.88
C SER A 230 -25.50 14.69 -0.20
N GLU A 231 -25.77 14.21 1.02
CA GLU A 231 -24.79 13.44 1.80
C GLU A 231 -24.33 12.17 1.06
N GLU A 232 -25.22 11.51 0.32
CA GLU A 232 -24.91 10.30 -0.43
C GLU A 232 -23.93 10.59 -1.58
N VAL A 233 -24.17 11.68 -2.33
CA VAL A 233 -23.32 12.07 -3.46
C VAL A 233 -21.99 12.61 -2.96
N ALA A 234 -22.01 13.43 -1.91
CA ALA A 234 -20.79 13.92 -1.26
C ALA A 234 -19.97 12.75 -0.71
N GLY A 235 -20.59 11.83 0.02
CA GLY A 235 -19.95 10.61 0.52
C GLY A 235 -19.33 9.77 -0.60
N ALA A 236 -20.05 9.56 -1.69
CA ALA A 236 -19.52 8.82 -2.85
C ALA A 236 -18.33 9.53 -3.51
N TRP A 237 -18.36 10.87 -3.60
CA TRP A 237 -17.24 11.65 -4.11
C TRP A 237 -16.02 11.57 -3.18
N LEU A 238 -16.21 11.73 -1.87
CA LEU A 238 -15.14 11.61 -0.86
C LEU A 238 -14.49 10.22 -0.91
N GLY A 239 -15.32 9.17 -0.86
CA GLY A 239 -14.86 7.78 -0.89
C GLY A 239 -14.13 7.43 -2.19
N GLY A 240 -14.58 7.99 -3.32
CA GLY A 240 -13.97 7.76 -4.62
C GLY A 240 -12.65 8.51 -4.85
N THR A 241 -12.36 9.54 -4.05
CA THR A 241 -11.29 10.52 -4.33
C THR A 241 -10.19 10.57 -3.29
N ILE A 242 -10.51 10.47 -2.00
CA ILE A 242 -9.50 10.59 -0.94
C ILE A 242 -8.73 9.27 -0.82
N ASP A 243 -7.42 9.31 -0.99
CA ASP A 243 -6.58 8.12 -1.16
C ASP A 243 -6.17 7.40 0.15
N THR A 244 -6.81 7.72 1.29
CA THR A 244 -6.59 7.01 2.55
C THR A 244 -7.90 6.75 3.27
N THR A 245 -8.12 5.51 3.74
CA THR A 245 -9.38 5.12 4.37
C THR A 245 -9.70 5.94 5.62
N ALA A 246 -8.69 6.27 6.44
CA ALA A 246 -8.90 7.07 7.63
C ALA A 246 -9.32 8.52 7.31
N ALA A 247 -8.66 9.16 6.33
CA ALA A 247 -9.05 10.49 5.90
C ALA A 247 -10.45 10.49 5.25
N VAL A 248 -10.81 9.44 4.51
CA VAL A 248 -12.17 9.27 3.97
C VAL A 248 -13.20 9.26 5.10
N VAL A 249 -13.00 8.42 6.12
CA VAL A 249 -13.89 8.32 7.28
C VAL A 249 -14.02 9.66 7.99
N ALA A 250 -12.88 10.30 8.30
CA ALA A 250 -12.86 11.60 8.95
C ALA A 250 -13.57 12.69 8.12
N SER A 251 -13.33 12.69 6.82
CA SER A 251 -13.92 13.65 5.88
C SER A 251 -15.44 13.48 5.75
N GLY A 252 -15.92 12.23 5.63
CA GLY A 252 -17.35 11.93 5.59
C GLY A 252 -18.05 12.35 6.87
N LYS A 253 -17.40 12.14 8.02
CA LYS A 253 -17.91 12.57 9.32
C LYS A 253 -18.05 14.09 9.46
N PHE A 254 -17.24 14.89 8.76
CA PHE A 254 -17.41 16.35 8.73
C PHE A 254 -18.69 16.79 8.02
N ILE A 255 -19.29 15.94 7.18
CA ILE A 255 -20.55 16.21 6.51
C ILE A 255 -21.72 15.65 7.32
N GLY A 256 -21.69 14.36 7.67
CA GLY A 256 -22.78 13.68 8.36
C GLY A 256 -22.61 12.16 8.38
N GLU A 257 -23.45 11.48 9.16
CA GLU A 257 -23.38 10.01 9.30
C GLU A 257 -23.68 9.28 7.98
N THR A 258 -24.57 9.83 7.14
CA THR A 258 -24.89 9.23 5.85
C THR A 258 -23.69 9.38 4.91
N ALA A 259 -23.09 10.57 4.84
CA ALA A 259 -21.88 10.80 4.05
C ALA A 259 -20.72 9.89 4.48
N GLU A 260 -20.50 9.73 5.78
CA GLU A 260 -19.50 8.78 6.33
C GLU A 260 -19.76 7.37 5.82
N LYS A 261 -20.98 6.85 5.98
CA LYS A 261 -21.36 5.51 5.54
C LYS A 261 -21.11 5.30 4.05
N TYR A 262 -21.57 6.20 3.19
CA TYR A 262 -21.37 6.09 1.74
C TYR A 262 -19.89 6.19 1.35
N SER A 263 -19.14 7.08 1.99
CA SER A 263 -17.71 7.25 1.72
C SER A 263 -16.90 5.98 2.01
N VAL A 264 -17.21 5.29 3.12
CA VAL A 264 -16.56 4.03 3.50
C VAL A 264 -16.93 2.91 2.53
N ILE A 265 -18.21 2.80 2.15
CA ILE A 265 -18.68 1.78 1.22
C ILE A 265 -17.96 1.92 -0.14
N ILE A 266 -17.92 3.14 -0.68
CA ILE A 266 -17.33 3.41 -1.99
C ILE A 266 -15.81 3.22 -1.97
N LYS A 267 -15.12 3.68 -0.91
CA LYS A 267 -13.68 3.44 -0.77
C LYS A 267 -13.37 1.94 -0.63
N SER A 268 -14.19 1.21 0.11
CA SER A 268 -14.03 -0.25 0.27
C SER A 268 -14.20 -0.97 -1.06
N ALA A 269 -15.17 -0.56 -1.89
CA ALA A 269 -15.34 -1.09 -3.24
C ALA A 269 -14.08 -0.87 -4.11
N GLN A 270 -13.45 0.30 -4.04
CA GLN A 270 -12.17 0.57 -4.72
C GLN A 270 -11.03 -0.30 -4.17
N ASN A 271 -10.96 -0.50 -2.85
CA ASN A 271 -9.93 -1.33 -2.23
C ASN A 271 -9.97 -2.79 -2.71
N VAL A 272 -11.17 -3.34 -2.96
CA VAL A 272 -11.33 -4.68 -3.53
C VAL A 272 -10.68 -4.77 -4.92
N LEU A 273 -10.79 -3.73 -5.75
CA LEU A 273 -10.21 -3.72 -7.09
C LEU A 273 -8.68 -3.77 -7.09
N LEU A 274 -8.03 -3.47 -5.96
CA LEU A 274 -6.57 -3.52 -5.84
C LEU A 274 -5.99 -4.87 -6.24
N GLY A 275 -6.56 -6.00 -5.79
CA GLY A 275 -5.97 -7.31 -6.14
C GLY A 275 -6.18 -7.68 -7.59
N VAL A 276 -7.36 -7.39 -8.13
CA VAL A 276 -7.64 -7.59 -9.56
C VAL A 276 -6.68 -6.75 -10.40
N ALA A 277 -6.48 -5.48 -10.03
CA ALA A 277 -5.55 -4.58 -10.70
C ALA A 277 -4.09 -5.05 -10.56
N ALA A 278 -3.66 -5.44 -9.35
CA ALA A 278 -2.31 -5.95 -9.11
C ALA A 278 -2.02 -7.21 -9.95
N PHE A 279 -2.99 -8.13 -10.02
CA PHE A 279 -2.90 -9.32 -10.87
C PHE A 279 -2.82 -8.97 -12.36
N ALA A 280 -3.70 -8.08 -12.84
CA ALA A 280 -3.70 -7.64 -14.23
C ALA A 280 -2.39 -6.93 -14.63
N ILE A 281 -1.88 -6.03 -13.79
CA ILE A 281 -0.60 -5.33 -13.99
C ILE A 281 0.55 -6.33 -14.02
N SER A 282 0.54 -7.31 -13.12
CA SER A 282 1.56 -8.37 -13.04
C SER A 282 1.60 -9.22 -14.30
N ILE A 283 0.45 -9.60 -14.84
CA ILE A 283 0.35 -10.30 -16.12
C ILE A 283 0.88 -9.41 -17.25
N TYR A 284 0.33 -8.20 -17.41
CA TYR A 284 0.72 -7.28 -18.47
C TYR A 284 2.24 -7.05 -18.52
N TRP A 285 2.86 -6.85 -17.36
CA TRP A 285 4.30 -6.61 -17.27
C TRP A 285 5.15 -7.86 -17.54
N SER A 286 4.65 -9.04 -17.12
CA SER A 286 5.30 -10.32 -17.41
C SER A 286 5.38 -10.58 -18.92
N TYR A 287 4.35 -10.18 -19.69
CA TYR A 287 4.29 -10.30 -21.14
C TYR A 287 5.11 -9.24 -21.90
N LYS A 288 5.15 -7.99 -21.41
CA LYS A 288 5.77 -6.87 -22.13
C LYS A 288 7.31 -6.95 -22.22
N GLY A 289 7.95 -7.66 -21.29
CA GLY A 289 9.40 -7.82 -21.29
C GLY A 289 9.93 -9.02 -22.07
N THR A 290 9.07 -9.79 -22.76
CA THR A 290 9.49 -10.90 -23.62
C THR A 290 9.76 -10.40 -25.03
N ASN A 291 10.89 -10.81 -25.63
CA ASN A 291 11.21 -10.50 -27.02
C ASN A 291 10.04 -10.88 -27.92
N SER A 292 9.71 -9.99 -28.85
CA SER A 292 8.60 -10.09 -29.81
C SER A 292 8.66 -11.32 -30.73
N ASP A 293 9.80 -12.00 -30.80
CA ASP A 293 10.05 -13.05 -31.80
C ASP A 293 9.72 -14.45 -31.30
N ILE A 294 9.45 -14.65 -29.99
CA ILE A 294 9.11 -15.97 -29.43
C ILE A 294 7.96 -15.79 -28.43
N ARG A 295 6.85 -16.49 -28.65
CA ARG A 295 5.73 -16.52 -27.68
C ARG A 295 6.28 -16.94 -26.32
N PRO A 296 6.01 -16.18 -25.24
CA PRO A 296 6.52 -16.51 -23.92
C PRO A 296 6.02 -17.91 -23.50
N SER A 297 6.95 -18.81 -23.20
CA SER A 297 6.61 -20.09 -22.56
C SER A 297 6.04 -19.81 -21.17
N GLY A 298 5.09 -20.65 -20.72
CA GLY A 298 4.47 -20.55 -19.40
C GLY A 298 5.49 -20.53 -18.24
N SER A 299 6.65 -21.15 -18.43
CA SER A 299 7.76 -21.11 -17.46
C SER A 299 8.37 -19.71 -17.31
N VAL A 300 8.54 -18.97 -18.41
CA VAL A 300 9.10 -17.61 -18.40
C VAL A 300 8.13 -16.63 -17.74
N LEU A 301 6.83 -16.80 -18.01
CA LEU A 301 5.77 -16.03 -17.33
C LEU A 301 5.77 -16.33 -15.83
N TRP A 302 5.87 -17.59 -15.43
CA TRP A 302 5.94 -18.00 -14.03
C TRP A 302 7.17 -17.44 -13.31
N GLU A 303 8.34 -17.41 -13.97
CA GLU A 303 9.56 -16.85 -13.38
C GLU A 303 9.47 -15.34 -13.17
N ARG A 304 8.81 -14.62 -14.08
CA ARG A 304 8.63 -13.16 -14.00
C ARG A 304 7.49 -12.74 -13.09
N PHE A 305 6.46 -13.57 -12.95
CA PHE A 305 5.28 -13.28 -12.16
C PHE A 305 5.65 -12.98 -10.69
N PRO A 306 5.25 -11.85 -10.12
CA PRO A 306 5.51 -11.51 -8.72
C PRO A 306 4.73 -12.44 -7.78
N LYS A 307 5.44 -13.27 -7.00
CA LYS A 307 4.81 -14.35 -6.23
C LYS A 307 3.96 -13.86 -5.06
N PHE A 308 4.25 -12.67 -4.53
CA PHE A 308 3.44 -12.07 -3.47
C PHE A 308 1.99 -11.82 -3.90
N VAL A 309 1.74 -11.68 -5.21
CA VAL A 309 0.39 -11.48 -5.76
C VAL A 309 -0.47 -12.75 -5.64
N LEU A 310 0.13 -13.94 -5.48
CA LEU A 310 -0.63 -15.16 -5.18
C LEU A 310 -1.09 -15.21 -3.72
N GLY A 311 -0.34 -14.57 -2.83
CA GLY A 311 -0.70 -14.48 -1.42
C GLY A 311 -1.64 -13.32 -1.10
N PHE A 312 -1.67 -12.30 -1.97
CA PHE A 312 -2.64 -11.21 -1.94
C PHE A 312 -4.01 -11.70 -2.43
#